data_AF-A0AAN6X6C3-F1
#
_entry.id   AF-A0AAN6X6C3-F1
#
_cell.length_a   1.000
_cell.length_b   1.000
_cell.length_c   1.000
_cell.angle_alpha   90.00
_cell.angle_beta   90.00
_cell.angle_gamma   90.00
#
_symmetry.space_group_name_H-M   'P 1'
#
loop_
_entity.id
_entity.type
_entity.pdbx_description
1 polymer ?
#
loop_
_entity_poly.entity_id
_entity_poly.type
_entity_poly.pdbx_seq_one_letter_code
_entity_poly.pdbx_strand_id
1 'polypeptide(L)'
;MSGSQQQQFIDGLPRKDRREEHGCYVPDPAWTFMYDPKAPNFKVTCIICQESELTIPYRGPSRTMDDDTVPCLLPCGHMFGQKCLARHLAVNQNCPSCRLSLTHPGCGHKIRMRPLENATRFWHLPATISNGGKIADTCDLCVGFELYKTAQIMWIGLASLYYVQKEIYEKSGLESDKVKMETLKKTMDDEMEKFRVDRDKKW
;
A
#
# COMPACT_ATOMS: atom_id res chain seq x y z
N MET A 1 14.29 20.04 -23.98
CA MET A 1 15.20 20.86 -23.16
C MET A 1 15.25 20.26 -21.77
N SER A 2 16.26 19.42 -21.55
CA SER A 2 16.50 18.64 -20.34
C SER A 2 17.14 19.52 -19.26
N GLY A 3 16.38 19.86 -18.21
CA GLY A 3 16.92 20.51 -17.02
C GLY A 3 17.58 19.47 -16.12
N SER A 4 18.91 19.39 -16.18
CA SER A 4 19.74 18.61 -15.27
C SER A 4 19.68 19.23 -13.86
N GLN A 5 19.24 18.44 -12.87
CA GLN A 5 19.38 18.78 -11.46
C GLN A 5 20.86 18.73 -11.10
N GLN A 6 21.48 19.89 -10.86
CA GLN A 6 22.83 19.99 -10.33
C GLN A 6 22.84 19.50 -8.86
N GLN A 7 23.46 18.35 -8.61
CA GLN A 7 23.88 17.93 -7.28
C GLN A 7 24.94 18.91 -6.76
N GLN A 8 24.65 19.66 -5.70
CA GLN A 8 25.60 20.58 -5.07
C GLN A 8 26.45 19.82 -4.03
N PHE A 9 27.76 19.74 -4.26
CA PHE A 9 28.76 19.20 -3.33
C PHE A 9 29.31 20.32 -2.42
N ILE A 10 29.56 20.03 -1.15
CA ILE A 10 30.33 20.88 -0.23
C ILE A 10 31.49 20.01 0.31
N ASP A 11 32.72 20.51 0.26
CA ASP A 11 33.94 19.84 0.74
C ASP A 11 34.25 18.46 0.12
N GLY A 12 33.87 18.25 -1.14
CA GLY A 12 34.17 17.00 -1.86
C GLY A 12 33.42 15.76 -1.35
N LEU A 13 32.53 15.92 -0.36
CA LEU A 13 31.60 14.89 0.08
C LEU A 13 30.22 15.16 -0.54
N PRO A 14 29.49 14.12 -0.99
CA PRO A 14 28.11 14.30 -1.41
C PRO A 14 27.34 14.92 -0.25
N ARG A 15 26.57 15.99 -0.51
CA ARG A 15 25.66 16.55 0.49
C ARG A 15 24.83 15.38 1.04
N LYS A 16 24.99 15.08 2.32
CA LYS A 16 24.19 14.09 3.02
C LYS A 16 22.73 14.40 2.71
N ASP A 17 21.96 13.42 2.23
CA ASP A 17 20.55 13.65 1.93
C ASP A 17 19.91 14.20 3.20
N ARG A 18 19.15 15.32 3.13
CA ARG A 18 18.47 15.90 4.30
C ARG A 18 17.61 14.88 5.05
N ARG A 19 17.24 13.78 4.37
CA ARG A 19 16.53 12.64 4.96
C ARG A 19 17.37 11.88 6.01
N GLU A 20 18.70 11.94 5.98
CA GLU A 20 19.63 11.21 6.86
C GLU A 20 20.06 11.99 8.12
N GLU A 21 19.50 13.18 8.37
CA GLU A 21 19.88 14.03 9.50
C GLU A 21 19.38 13.48 10.85
N HIS A 22 18.40 12.57 10.83
CA HIS A 22 17.81 11.97 12.02
C HIS A 22 18.00 10.45 11.96
N GLY A 23 18.47 9.83 13.05
CA GLY A 23 18.74 8.38 13.15
C GLY A 23 17.52 7.46 12.96
N CYS A 24 16.41 7.99 12.47
CA CYS A 24 15.16 7.29 12.18
C CYS A 24 14.92 7.09 10.67
N TYR A 25 15.96 7.21 9.84
CA TYR A 25 15.88 7.03 8.40
C TYR A 25 16.48 5.70 7.95
N VAL A 26 15.68 4.90 7.24
CA VAL A 26 16.03 3.59 6.74
C VAL A 26 15.67 3.54 5.25
N PRO A 27 16.62 3.82 4.35
CA PRO A 27 16.34 3.89 2.92
C PRO A 27 16.03 2.53 2.31
N ASP A 28 16.59 1.43 2.81
CA ASP A 28 16.47 0.09 2.23
C ASP A 28 16.02 -0.95 3.28
N PRO A 29 14.84 -0.80 3.88
CA PRO A 29 14.44 -1.47 5.12
C PRO A 29 14.51 -3.00 5.06
N ALA A 30 14.14 -3.62 3.93
CA ALA A 30 14.27 -5.07 3.77
C ALA A 30 15.73 -5.52 3.89
N TRP A 31 16.66 -4.78 3.28
CA TRP A 31 18.09 -5.08 3.35
C TRP A 31 18.65 -4.75 4.73
N THR A 32 18.34 -3.56 5.26
CA THR A 32 18.79 -3.13 6.58
C THR A 32 18.40 -4.15 7.63
N PHE A 33 17.12 -4.52 7.75
CA PHE A 33 16.67 -5.35 8.85
C PHE A 33 17.03 -6.84 8.74
N MET A 34 17.27 -7.34 7.52
CA MET A 34 17.55 -8.76 7.31
C MET A 34 19.04 -9.07 7.23
N TYR A 35 19.84 -8.15 6.70
CA TYR A 35 21.23 -8.44 6.32
C TYR A 35 22.25 -7.51 6.97
N ASP A 36 21.87 -6.35 7.49
CA ASP A 36 22.85 -5.50 8.18
C ASP A 36 23.28 -6.21 9.48
N PRO A 37 24.57 -6.58 9.63
CA PRO A 37 25.06 -7.20 10.86
C PRO A 37 24.90 -6.30 12.09
N LYS A 38 24.66 -4.99 11.90
CA LYS A 38 24.37 -4.03 12.96
C LYS A 38 22.88 -3.89 13.27
N ALA A 39 21.99 -4.48 12.46
CA ALA A 39 20.53 -4.41 12.67
C ALA A 39 20.06 -4.87 14.06
N PRO A 40 20.64 -5.90 14.70
CA PRO A 40 20.26 -6.29 16.07
C PRO A 40 20.50 -5.18 17.11
N ASN A 41 21.40 -4.24 16.81
CA ASN A 41 21.72 -3.07 17.64
C ASN A 41 21.10 -1.78 17.09
N PHE A 42 20.13 -1.89 16.17
CA PHE A 42 19.44 -0.76 15.57
C PHE A 42 18.50 -0.11 16.60
N LYS A 43 19.08 0.72 17.48
CA LYS A 43 18.37 1.51 18.47
C LYS A 43 17.93 2.82 17.86
N VAL A 44 16.64 2.91 17.53
CA VAL A 44 16.04 4.16 17.05
C VAL A 44 15.10 4.68 18.10
N THR A 45 15.33 5.89 18.58
CA THR A 45 14.37 6.60 19.41
C THR A 45 13.36 7.31 18.51
N CYS A 46 12.08 7.22 18.85
CA CYS A 46 11.03 7.96 18.15
C CYS A 46 11.31 9.47 18.22
N ILE A 47 11.55 10.12 17.08
CA ILE A 47 11.91 11.55 17.08
C ILE A 47 10.73 12.49 17.37
N ILE A 48 9.49 11.98 17.36
CA ILE A 48 8.30 12.77 17.71
C ILE A 48 8.22 12.98 19.22
N CYS A 49 8.31 11.91 20.02
CA CYS A 49 8.27 12.00 21.49
C CYS A 49 9.66 12.11 22.13
N GLN A 50 10.72 11.68 21.44
CA GLN A 50 12.10 11.60 21.91
C GLN A 50 12.31 10.70 23.15
N GLU A 51 11.30 9.92 23.51
CA GLU A 51 11.30 9.08 24.71
C GLU A 51 11.30 7.58 24.36
N SER A 52 10.46 7.17 23.42
CA SER A 52 10.23 5.75 23.13
C SER A 52 11.34 5.15 22.27
N GLU A 53 11.98 4.07 22.75
CA GLU A 53 12.88 3.23 21.96
C GLU A 53 12.04 2.32 21.05
N LEU A 54 12.26 2.43 19.74
CA LEU A 54 11.55 1.66 18.73
C LEU A 54 12.14 0.25 18.63
N THR A 55 11.29 -0.75 18.77
CA THR A 55 11.69 -2.16 18.77
C THR A 55 10.85 -2.94 17.78
N ILE A 56 11.51 -3.72 16.93
CA ILE A 56 10.85 -4.65 16.01
C ILE A 56 10.92 -6.05 16.63
N PRO A 57 9.82 -6.60 17.16
CA PRO A 57 9.86 -7.91 17.79
C PRO A 57 10.05 -9.02 16.73
N TYR A 58 10.85 -10.04 17.08
CA TYR A 58 11.08 -11.22 16.21
C TYR A 58 9.80 -12.04 16.01
N ARG A 59 9.01 -12.17 17.09
CA ARG A 59 7.62 -12.61 17.10
C ARG A 59 6.93 -11.91 18.27
N GLY A 60 5.75 -11.34 18.05
CA GLY A 60 4.97 -10.73 19.12
C GLY A 60 3.48 -10.85 18.82
N PRO A 61 2.62 -10.82 19.85
CA PRO A 61 1.20 -10.61 19.63
C PRO A 61 1.01 -9.30 18.86
N SER A 62 -0.05 -9.20 18.05
CA SER A 62 -0.44 -7.93 17.43
C SER A 62 -0.58 -6.90 18.54
N ARG A 63 0.30 -5.90 18.53
CA ARG A 63 0.30 -4.83 19.53
C ARG A 63 -0.79 -3.84 19.13
N THR A 64 -1.47 -3.29 20.13
CA THR A 64 -2.53 -2.31 19.91
C THR A 64 -1.93 -1.04 19.28
N MET A 65 -2.73 -0.28 18.52
CA MET A 65 -2.29 0.98 17.86
C MET A 65 -1.81 2.08 18.84
N ASP A 66 -1.79 1.79 20.13
CA ASP A 66 -1.50 2.72 21.23
C ASP A 66 -0.08 2.56 21.81
N ASP A 67 0.80 1.83 21.12
CA ASP A 67 2.18 1.56 21.55
C ASP A 67 3.21 2.33 20.70
N ASP A 68 3.92 3.28 21.32
CA ASP A 68 4.99 4.04 20.67
C ASP A 68 6.32 3.29 20.53
N THR A 69 6.45 2.11 21.14
CA THR A 69 7.62 1.25 20.93
C THR A 69 7.55 0.46 19.62
N VAL A 70 6.38 0.40 18.97
CA VAL A 70 6.23 -0.23 17.65
C VAL A 70 6.57 0.79 16.56
N PRO A 71 7.60 0.55 15.74
CA PRO A 71 7.91 1.46 14.66
C PRO A 71 6.93 1.28 13.49
N CYS A 72 6.51 2.40 12.93
CA CYS A 72 5.86 2.49 11.64
C CYS A 72 6.83 3.06 10.60
N LEU A 73 6.99 2.33 9.50
CA LEU A 73 7.79 2.76 8.36
C LEU A 73 6.93 3.55 7.36
N LEU A 74 7.42 4.69 6.91
CA LEU A 74 6.80 5.49 5.85
C LEU A 74 7.45 5.24 4.47
N PRO A 75 6.76 5.57 3.35
CA PRO A 75 7.31 5.46 2.00
C PRO A 75 8.60 6.27 1.79
N CYS A 76 8.80 7.36 2.53
CA CYS A 76 10.04 8.12 2.47
C CYS A 76 11.24 7.40 3.08
N GLY A 77 11.04 6.35 3.88
CA GLY A 77 12.09 5.67 4.66
C GLY A 77 12.21 6.15 6.11
N HIS A 78 11.46 7.16 6.55
CA HIS A 78 11.44 7.55 7.96
C HIS A 78 10.57 6.63 8.81
N MET A 79 11.02 6.40 10.04
CA MET A 79 10.35 5.58 11.05
C MET A 79 9.99 6.38 12.29
N PHE A 80 8.84 6.05 12.87
CA PHE A 80 8.30 6.72 14.06
C PHE A 80 7.52 5.72 14.91
N GLY A 81 7.32 6.03 16.19
CA GLY A 81 6.39 5.28 17.04
C GLY A 81 4.98 5.33 16.46
N GLN A 82 4.27 4.20 16.48
CA GLN A 82 2.97 4.03 15.84
C GLN A 82 1.94 5.06 16.32
N LYS A 83 1.82 5.25 17.64
CA LYS A 83 0.86 6.16 18.25
C LYS A 83 1.18 7.63 17.95
N CYS A 84 2.45 8.02 18.08
CA CYS A 84 2.96 9.35 17.78
C CYS A 84 2.70 9.71 16.31
N LEU A 85 3.02 8.79 15.40
CA LEU A 85 2.78 9.00 13.99
C LEU A 85 1.28 9.06 13.67
N ALA A 86 0.46 8.18 14.25
CA ALA A 86 -0.99 8.22 14.05
C ALA A 86 -1.59 9.56 14.51
N ARG A 87 -1.14 10.10 15.65
CA ARG A 87 -1.55 11.42 16.14
C ARG A 87 -1.10 12.55 15.20
N HIS A 88 0.14 12.49 14.70
CA HIS A 88 0.62 13.46 13.72
C HIS A 88 -0.23 13.44 12.44
N LEU A 89 -0.47 12.24 11.89
CA LEU A 89 -1.28 12.03 10.69
C LEU A 89 -2.78 12.22 10.90
N ALA A 90 -3.23 12.50 12.13
CA ALA A 90 -4.59 13.00 12.34
C ALA A 90 -4.73 14.45 11.86
N VAL A 91 -3.67 15.25 12.00
CA VAL A 91 -3.69 16.71 11.73
C VAL A 91 -2.87 17.14 10.52
N ASN A 92 -1.83 16.40 10.15
CA ASN A 92 -0.92 16.73 9.07
C ASN A 92 -0.56 15.48 8.28
N GLN A 93 -0.83 15.43 6.98
CA GLN A 93 -0.56 14.25 6.14
C GLN A 93 0.86 14.19 5.60
N ASN A 94 1.81 14.91 6.20
CA ASN A 94 3.19 14.92 5.75
C ASN A 94 4.08 14.12 6.70
N CYS A 95 5.20 13.61 6.20
CA CYS A 95 6.23 13.04 7.07
C CYS A 95 6.71 14.10 8.09
N PRO A 96 6.73 13.80 9.40
CA PRO A 96 7.22 14.73 10.42
C PRO A 96 8.66 15.20 10.21
N SER A 97 9.50 14.37 9.55
CA SER A 97 10.91 14.68 9.29
C SER A 97 11.11 15.38 7.94
N CYS A 98 10.85 14.70 6.83
CA CYS A 98 11.16 15.23 5.48
C CYS A 98 9.99 15.93 4.78
N ARG A 99 8.81 15.99 5.40
CA ARG A 99 7.60 16.65 4.87
C ARG A 99 7.04 16.07 3.56
N LEU A 100 7.47 14.88 3.15
CA LEU A 100 6.84 14.16 2.04
C LEU A 100 5.35 13.98 2.30
N SER A 101 4.50 14.27 1.30
CA SER A 101 3.05 14.02 1.37
C SER A 101 2.75 12.52 1.43
N LEU A 102 1.95 12.09 2.41
CA LEU A 102 1.57 10.70 2.66
C LEU A 102 0.15 10.44 2.19
N THR A 103 -0.15 10.90 0.98
CA THR A 103 -1.43 10.76 0.31
C THR A 103 -1.23 10.20 -1.10
N HIS A 104 -2.21 9.46 -1.59
CA HIS A 104 -2.27 9.03 -2.98
C HIS A 104 -2.59 10.23 -3.88
N PRO A 105 -1.74 10.61 -4.86
CA PRO A 105 -1.94 11.83 -5.65
C PRO A 105 -3.26 11.90 -6.43
N GLY A 106 -3.69 10.78 -7.02
CA GLY A 106 -4.90 10.68 -7.85
C GLY A 106 -6.21 10.62 -7.07
N CYS A 107 -6.21 10.21 -5.80
CA CYS A 107 -7.45 10.13 -5.00
C CYS A 107 -7.42 10.89 -3.66
N GLY A 108 -6.30 11.47 -3.26
CA GLY A 108 -6.14 12.27 -2.03
C GLY A 108 -6.21 11.47 -0.72
N HIS A 109 -6.54 10.17 -0.76
CA HIS A 109 -6.62 9.33 0.43
C HIS A 109 -5.26 9.12 1.10
N LYS A 110 -5.28 8.93 2.41
CA LYS A 110 -4.09 8.68 3.23
C LYS A 110 -3.45 7.34 2.86
N ILE A 111 -2.13 7.31 2.78
CA ILE A 111 -1.36 6.07 2.64
C ILE A 111 -1.52 5.27 3.92
N ARG A 112 -1.71 3.95 3.78
CA ARG A 112 -1.81 3.06 4.95
C ARG A 112 -0.45 2.97 5.65
N MET A 113 -0.41 3.37 6.91
CA MET A 113 0.74 3.14 7.79
C MET A 113 1.03 1.64 7.89
N ARG A 114 2.31 1.27 7.88
CA ARG A 114 2.75 -0.12 8.08
C ARG A 114 3.56 -0.24 9.36
N PRO A 115 2.93 -0.66 10.48
CA PRO A 115 3.64 -1.08 11.68
C PRO A 115 4.55 -2.28 11.38
N LEU A 116 5.78 -2.23 11.88
CA LEU A 116 6.71 -3.35 11.83
C LEU A 116 6.50 -4.23 13.07
N GLU A 117 5.34 -4.86 13.15
CA GLU A 117 4.95 -5.72 14.29
C GLU A 117 5.64 -7.09 14.27
N ASN A 118 6.28 -7.47 13.16
CA ASN A 118 6.87 -8.79 13.02
C ASN A 118 8.08 -8.77 12.06
N ALA A 119 9.25 -9.11 12.60
CA ALA A 119 10.48 -9.21 11.83
C ALA A 119 10.45 -10.27 10.71
N THR A 120 9.54 -11.25 10.75
CA THR A 120 9.45 -12.27 9.70
C THR A 120 8.81 -11.77 8.41
N ARG A 121 8.24 -10.55 8.39
CA ARG A 121 7.55 -9.97 7.22
C ARG A 121 8.36 -8.91 6.48
N PHE A 122 9.66 -8.75 6.76
CA PHE A 122 10.50 -7.76 6.08
C PHE A 122 10.55 -7.94 4.55
N TRP A 123 10.46 -9.17 4.06
CA TRP A 123 10.37 -9.51 2.62
C TRP A 123 9.15 -8.91 1.92
N HIS A 124 8.10 -8.58 2.66
CA HIS A 124 6.86 -7.99 2.14
C HIS A 124 6.83 -6.46 2.28
N LEU A 125 7.89 -5.84 2.83
CA LEU A 125 7.98 -4.39 2.87
C LEU A 125 8.14 -3.86 1.45
N PRO A 126 7.25 -2.96 0.99
CA PRO A 126 7.46 -2.36 -0.30
C PRO A 126 8.66 -1.41 -0.24
N ALA A 127 9.36 -1.27 -1.37
CA ALA A 127 10.51 -0.39 -1.45
C ALA A 127 10.14 1.04 -1.04
N THR A 128 11.04 1.72 -0.32
CA THR A 128 10.91 3.15 -0.06
C THR A 128 11.19 3.92 -1.35
N ILE A 129 10.83 5.21 -1.38
CA ILE A 129 11.08 6.08 -2.53
C ILE A 129 12.58 6.23 -2.82
N SER A 130 13.42 6.28 -1.78
CA SER A 130 14.88 6.32 -1.95
C SER A 130 15.44 5.05 -2.56
N ASN A 131 14.75 3.91 -2.40
CA ASN A 131 15.12 2.62 -2.98
C ASN A 131 14.26 2.26 -4.20
N GLY A 132 13.86 3.26 -4.99
CA GLY A 132 13.12 3.08 -6.25
C GLY A 132 11.62 2.75 -6.12
N GLY A 133 11.10 2.73 -4.88
CA GLY A 133 9.68 2.60 -4.59
C GLY A 133 8.87 3.82 -5.07
N LYS A 134 7.56 3.63 -5.19
CA LYS A 134 6.63 4.68 -5.63
C LYS A 134 5.35 4.59 -4.81
N ILE A 135 4.77 5.75 -4.50
CA ILE A 135 3.41 5.84 -3.98
C ILE A 135 2.47 5.64 -5.16
N ALA A 136 1.52 4.71 -5.04
CA ALA A 136 0.53 4.51 -6.09
C ALA A 136 -0.34 5.76 -6.25
N ASP A 137 -0.70 6.10 -7.49
CA ASP A 137 -1.55 7.26 -7.78
C ASP A 137 -2.91 7.16 -7.06
N THR A 138 -3.44 5.95 -6.97
CA THR A 138 -4.75 5.66 -6.39
C THR A 138 -4.62 4.56 -5.34
N CYS A 139 -5.36 4.68 -4.22
CA CYS A 139 -5.35 3.68 -3.15
C CYS A 139 -6.08 2.38 -3.55
N ASP A 140 -5.76 1.27 -2.88
CA ASP A 140 -6.36 -0.04 -3.18
C ASP A 140 -7.89 -0.06 -3.06
N LEU A 141 -8.47 0.75 -2.17
CA LEU A 141 -9.93 0.88 -2.02
C LEU A 141 -10.54 1.57 -3.24
N CYS A 142 -9.94 2.65 -3.74
CA CYS A 142 -10.42 3.36 -4.92
C CYS A 142 -10.22 2.53 -6.19
N VAL A 143 -9.09 1.82 -6.32
CA VAL A 143 -8.89 0.86 -7.42
C VAL A 143 -9.96 -0.22 -7.38
N GLY A 144 -10.22 -0.81 -6.21
CA GLY A 144 -11.26 -1.81 -6.02
C GLY A 144 -12.66 -1.29 -6.37
N PHE A 145 -12.97 -0.05 -6.00
CA PHE A 145 -14.24 0.58 -6.31
C PHE A 145 -14.45 0.82 -7.81
N GLU A 146 -13.43 1.30 -8.53
CA GLU A 146 -13.52 1.50 -9.98
C GLU A 146 -13.60 0.17 -10.74
N LEU A 147 -12.86 -0.85 -10.29
CA LEU A 147 -12.98 -2.20 -10.80
C LEU A 147 -14.39 -2.75 -10.57
N TYR A 148 -14.95 -2.57 -9.37
CA TYR A 148 -16.30 -3.00 -9.04
C TYR A 148 -17.35 -2.32 -9.91
N LYS A 149 -17.28 -0.99 -10.09
CA LYS A 149 -18.19 -0.26 -10.99
C LYS A 149 -18.16 -0.82 -12.41
N THR A 150 -16.96 -1.05 -12.94
CA THR A 150 -16.79 -1.58 -14.29
C THR A 150 -17.37 -2.99 -14.40
N ALA A 151 -17.11 -3.84 -13.41
CA ALA A 151 -17.68 -5.18 -13.32
C ALA A 151 -19.21 -5.14 -13.23
N GLN A 152 -19.76 -4.22 -12.44
CA GLN A 152 -21.20 -4.07 -12.26
C GLN A 152 -21.91 -3.71 -13.58
N ILE A 153 -21.34 -2.80 -14.39
CA ILE A 153 -21.88 -2.47 -15.72
C ILE A 153 -21.90 -3.72 -16.61
N MET A 154 -20.80 -4.47 -16.64
CA MET A 154 -20.69 -5.71 -17.40
C MET A 154 -21.72 -6.76 -16.93
N TRP A 155 -21.87 -6.96 -15.62
CA TRP A 155 -22.84 -7.91 -15.06
C TRP A 155 -24.28 -7.52 -15.37
N ILE A 156 -24.63 -6.24 -15.30
CA ILE A 156 -25.97 -5.75 -15.71
C ILE A 156 -26.21 -6.06 -17.20
N GLY A 157 -25.21 -5.86 -18.06
CA GLY A 157 -25.28 -6.19 -19.48
C GLY A 157 -25.49 -7.70 -19.72
N LEU A 158 -24.67 -8.55 -19.09
CA LEU A 158 -24.79 -10.01 -19.19
C LEU A 158 -26.13 -10.52 -18.65
N ALA A 159 -26.60 -9.99 -17.51
CA ALA A 159 -27.89 -10.32 -16.94
C ALA A 159 -29.04 -9.94 -17.89
N SER A 160 -28.96 -8.76 -18.50
CA SER A 160 -29.96 -8.30 -19.49
C SER A 160 -30.02 -9.25 -20.69
N LEU A 161 -28.85 -9.63 -21.24
CA LEU A 161 -28.77 -10.60 -22.34
C LEU A 161 -29.33 -11.97 -21.94
N TYR A 162 -29.02 -12.42 -20.71
CA TYR A 162 -29.55 -13.67 -20.17
C TYR A 162 -31.08 -13.66 -20.12
N TYR A 163 -31.70 -12.59 -19.60
CA TYR A 163 -33.16 -12.50 -19.51
C TYR A 163 -33.83 -12.40 -20.88
N VAL A 164 -33.25 -11.65 -21.83
CA VAL A 164 -33.75 -11.62 -23.21
C VAL A 164 -33.70 -13.02 -23.84
N GLN A 165 -32.59 -13.74 -23.68
CA GLN A 165 -32.45 -15.09 -24.23
C GLN A 165 -33.37 -16.10 -23.53
N LYS A 166 -33.63 -15.91 -22.23
CA LYS A 166 -34.60 -16.70 -21.47
C LYS A 166 -36.02 -16.51 -22.02
N GLU A 167 -36.44 -15.28 -22.30
CA GLU A 167 -37.75 -15.03 -22.94
C GLU A 167 -37.86 -15.66 -24.34
N ILE A 168 -36.77 -15.64 -25.12
CA ILE A 168 -36.74 -16.31 -26.44
C ILE A 168 -36.92 -17.82 -26.26
N TYR A 169 -36.18 -18.43 -25.33
CA TYR A 169 -36.30 -19.87 -25.05
C TYR A 169 -37.70 -20.23 -24.54
N GLU A 170 -38.29 -19.43 -23.65
CA GLU A 170 -39.66 -19.65 -23.15
C GLU A 170 -40.71 -19.61 -24.28
N LYS A 171 -40.47 -18.84 -25.34
CA LYS A 171 -41.33 -18.77 -26.53
C LYS A 171 -41.04 -19.86 -27.57
N SER A 172 -39.77 -20.18 -27.80
CA SER A 172 -39.34 -21.08 -28.88
C SER A 172 -39.31 -22.55 -28.45
N GLY A 173 -38.98 -22.84 -27.19
CA GLY A 173 -38.72 -24.18 -26.67
C GLY A 173 -37.51 -24.87 -27.31
N LEU A 174 -36.70 -24.17 -28.11
CA LEU A 174 -35.60 -24.75 -28.86
C LEU A 174 -34.38 -24.97 -27.96
N GLU A 175 -33.78 -26.16 -28.05
CA GLU A 175 -32.56 -26.49 -27.28
C GLU A 175 -31.40 -25.55 -27.62
N SER A 176 -31.33 -25.06 -28.87
CA SER A 176 -30.31 -24.08 -29.28
C SER A 176 -30.40 -22.76 -28.51
N ASP A 177 -31.60 -22.33 -28.13
CA ASP A 177 -31.82 -21.11 -27.34
C ASP A 177 -31.54 -21.34 -25.85
N LYS A 178 -31.82 -22.55 -25.36
CA LYS A 178 -31.43 -22.98 -24.01
C LYS A 178 -29.91 -22.99 -23.82
N VAL A 179 -29.17 -23.55 -24.79
CA VAL A 179 -27.69 -23.56 -24.76
C VAL A 179 -27.13 -22.15 -24.73
N LYS A 180 -27.69 -21.21 -25.50
CA LYS A 180 -27.27 -19.79 -25.45
C LYS A 180 -27.54 -19.17 -24.07
N MET A 181 -28.72 -19.39 -23.50
CA MET A 181 -29.08 -18.90 -22.16
C MET A 181 -28.13 -19.43 -21.09
N GLU A 182 -27.85 -20.74 -21.08
CA GLU A 182 -26.95 -21.38 -20.13
C GLU A 182 -25.49 -20.89 -20.29
N THR A 183 -25.07 -20.64 -21.53
CA THR A 183 -23.74 -20.07 -21.82
C THR A 183 -23.61 -18.67 -21.20
N LEU A 184 -24.61 -17.79 -21.38
CA LEU A 184 -24.60 -16.45 -20.79
C LEU A 184 -24.56 -16.49 -19.27
N LYS A 185 -25.32 -17.40 -18.65
CA LYS A 185 -25.30 -17.61 -17.19
C LYS A 185 -23.91 -18.04 -16.72
N LYS A 186 -23.31 -19.03 -17.38
CA LYS A 186 -21.96 -19.50 -17.04
C LYS A 186 -20.92 -18.38 -17.17
N THR A 187 -20.97 -17.60 -18.25
CA THR A 187 -20.07 -16.44 -18.42
C THR A 187 -20.21 -15.44 -17.28
N MET A 188 -21.44 -15.15 -16.85
CA MET A 188 -21.68 -14.28 -15.70
C MET A 188 -21.07 -14.84 -14.41
N ASP A 189 -21.28 -16.12 -14.12
CA ASP A 189 -20.73 -16.79 -12.93
C ASP A 189 -19.19 -16.78 -12.94
N ASP A 190 -18.57 -17.11 -14.08
CA ASP A 190 -17.11 -17.12 -14.28
C ASP A 190 -16.51 -15.71 -14.10
N GLU A 191 -17.19 -14.67 -14.59
CA GLU A 191 -16.75 -13.27 -14.41
C GLU A 191 -16.89 -12.81 -12.96
N MET A 192 -17.94 -13.21 -12.24
CA MET A 192 -18.11 -12.85 -10.83
C MET A 192 -17.01 -13.45 -9.94
N GLU A 193 -16.56 -14.68 -10.21
CA GLU A 193 -15.53 -15.34 -9.41
C GLU A 193 -14.16 -14.65 -9.53
N LYS A 194 -13.84 -14.07 -10.69
CA LYS A 194 -12.56 -13.35 -10.92
C LYS A 194 -12.34 -12.14 -10.01
N PHE A 195 -13.40 -11.55 -9.46
CA PHE A 195 -13.31 -10.38 -8.58
C PHE A 195 -13.08 -10.71 -7.10
N ARG A 196 -12.96 -11.99 -6.73
CA ARG A 196 -12.42 -12.40 -5.42
C ARG A 196 -10.90 -12.29 -5.42
N VAL A 197 -10.35 -11.09 -5.18
CA VAL A 197 -8.87 -10.88 -5.18
C VAL A 197 -8.32 -10.33 -3.86
N ASP A 198 -7.15 -10.87 -3.52
CA ASP A 198 -6.31 -10.66 -2.33
C ASP A 198 -5.47 -9.36 -2.38
N ARG A 199 -5.27 -8.69 -1.23
CA ARG A 199 -5.06 -7.22 -1.12
C ARG A 199 -3.65 -6.74 -0.72
N ASP A 200 -2.58 -7.52 -0.91
CA ASP A 200 -1.38 -7.36 -0.06
C ASP A 200 -0.08 -6.75 -0.67
N LYS A 201 -0.07 -6.00 -1.80
CA LYS A 201 1.21 -5.68 -2.52
C LYS A 201 1.63 -4.20 -2.79
N LYS A 202 0.95 -3.14 -2.32
CA LYS A 202 1.31 -1.73 -2.67
C LYS A 202 1.35 -0.75 -1.48
N TRP A 203 2.05 0.39 -1.61
CA TRP A 203 1.94 1.54 -0.69
C TRP A 203 0.70 2.36 -1.02
#